data_AF-H1XUA7-F1
#
_entry.id   AF-H1XUA7-F1
#
_cell.length_a   1.000
_cell.length_b   1.000
_cell.length_c   1.000
_cell.angle_alpha   90.00
_cell.angle_beta   90.00
_cell.angle_gamma   90.00
#
_symmetry.space_group_name_H-M   'P 1'
#
loop_
_entity.id
_entity.type
_entity.pdbx_description
1 polymer ?
#
loop_
_entity_poly.entity_id
_entity_poly.type
_entity_poly.pdbx_seq_one_letter_code
_entity_poly.pdbx_strand_id
1 'polypeptide(L)'
;MAEQFHKIYISASDFIKAWEKEVYELTNLDYFIYLLMNSLAGQIETSFFPALYNADEEFVLNSDEITNLAFHLGDSVQLFFDKNCFGGCPLDCPNQLQQKISQEDLVKAGKVPESAEFGIYSCTIKEHCLKYDLLNYVVIDAVLDFYRYDLKTSATDGHPVLQKLIQFINEKIVDLIKKEGDPLLKTPDENASDLFDRLIEFDDNSWTELDFSSLDDPDDFEMDEPWKRAENDLVTVLEEFETLTSTSGDNHVINLFKKFVINFIGPLNINDLVYEDFEEFFLIVFPTEFAPEERIQFDGEIERFERFIKFVDYNYEKNFYVYWNELKTASLLELRRTFKLSQNFHQTHSYVEYQLSPEKEDPAILDGFFEVVDYEDGFFVVEDIHLKERYQDVDLSLLDGRFIEAGDIINMQIIPQNKGQWRAVWVECVFAPRSKYYLV
;
A
#
# COMPACT_ATOMS: atom_id res chain seq x y z
N MET A 1 22.83 5.52 -16.40
CA MET A 1 23.18 4.18 -15.89
C MET A 1 23.81 4.41 -14.54
N ALA A 2 23.03 4.31 -13.47
CA ALA A 2 23.57 4.13 -12.13
C ALA A 2 23.65 2.62 -11.89
N GLU A 3 24.68 2.18 -11.17
CA GLU A 3 24.67 0.84 -10.60
C GLU A 3 23.66 0.87 -9.44
N GLN A 4 22.64 0.01 -9.51
CA GLN A 4 21.66 -0.10 -8.42
C GLN A 4 22.33 -0.81 -7.25
N PHE A 5 22.89 -0.03 -6.32
CA PHE A 5 23.35 -0.52 -5.02
C PHE A 5 22.26 -1.41 -4.42
N HIS A 6 22.61 -2.67 -4.17
CA HIS A 6 21.66 -3.61 -3.56
C HIS A 6 21.45 -3.21 -2.10
N LYS A 7 20.20 -3.16 -1.64
CA LYS A 7 19.88 -2.90 -0.23
C LYS A 7 20.59 -3.94 0.63
N ILE A 8 21.47 -3.49 1.52
CA ILE A 8 22.03 -4.31 2.59
C ILE A 8 20.94 -4.38 3.66
N TYR A 9 20.53 -5.60 4.01
CA TYR A 9 19.53 -5.88 5.05
C TYR A 9 20.20 -6.12 6.41
N ILE A 10 21.43 -6.64 6.39
CA ILE A 10 22.22 -6.94 7.58
C ILE A 10 23.61 -6.36 7.33
N SER A 11 24.00 -5.33 8.11
CA SER A 11 25.35 -4.75 8.04
C SER A 11 26.41 -5.79 8.44
N ALA A 12 27.66 -5.61 8.02
CA ALA A 12 28.73 -6.48 8.47
C ALA A 12 28.91 -6.36 10.00
N SER A 13 28.79 -5.14 10.53
CA SER A 13 28.85 -4.90 11.97
C SER A 13 27.78 -5.66 12.77
N ASP A 14 26.56 -5.80 12.26
CA ASP A 14 25.46 -6.46 12.98
C ASP A 14 25.47 -7.98 12.80
N PHE A 15 25.88 -8.48 11.64
CA PHE A 15 26.19 -9.90 11.44
C PHE A 15 27.23 -10.38 12.46
N ILE A 16 28.34 -9.64 12.62
CA ILE A 16 29.44 -10.01 13.51
C ILE A 16 28.99 -10.03 14.99
N LYS A 17 28.18 -9.05 15.42
CA LYS A 17 27.57 -9.04 16.76
C LYS A 17 26.66 -10.26 16.97
N ALA A 18 25.82 -10.60 15.99
CA ALA A 18 24.88 -11.71 16.07
C ALA A 18 25.56 -13.09 16.03
N TRP A 19 26.72 -13.21 15.38
CA TRP A 19 27.53 -14.43 15.33
C TRP A 19 28.39 -14.68 16.59
N GLU A 20 28.41 -13.76 17.55
CA GLU A 20 29.22 -13.80 18.79
C GLU A 20 30.74 -14.05 18.55
N LYS A 21 31.27 -13.61 17.40
CA LYS A 21 32.68 -13.78 16.98
C LYS A 21 33.43 -12.45 16.92
N GLU A 22 34.75 -12.47 17.18
CA GLU A 22 35.63 -11.36 16.77
C GLU A 22 36.03 -11.47 15.28
N VAL A 23 36.39 -10.37 14.63
CA VAL A 23 36.65 -10.32 13.17
C VAL A 23 37.70 -11.33 12.71
N TYR A 24 38.72 -11.58 13.52
CA TYR A 24 39.79 -12.54 13.24
C TYR A 24 39.35 -14.02 13.37
N GLU A 25 38.14 -14.29 13.83
CA GLU A 25 37.55 -15.63 14.02
C GLU A 25 36.59 -16.00 12.88
N LEU A 26 36.28 -15.05 11.99
CA LEU A 26 35.38 -15.23 10.86
C LEU A 26 36.07 -16.01 9.73
N THR A 27 35.32 -16.93 9.12
CA THR A 27 35.82 -17.80 8.04
C THR A 27 35.12 -17.55 6.70
N ASN A 28 35.62 -18.16 5.62
CA ASN A 28 34.98 -18.16 4.31
C ASN A 28 33.54 -18.72 4.35
N LEU A 29 33.22 -19.62 5.29
CA LEU A 29 31.86 -20.05 5.53
C LEU A 29 31.01 -18.92 6.13
N ASP A 30 31.47 -18.25 7.19
CA ASP A 30 30.74 -17.11 7.77
C ASP A 30 30.49 -16.01 6.72
N TYR A 31 31.50 -15.72 5.89
CA TYR A 31 31.38 -14.76 4.79
C TYR A 31 30.39 -15.22 3.70
N PHE A 32 30.35 -16.51 3.36
CA PHE A 32 29.33 -17.05 2.46
C PHE A 32 27.92 -16.94 3.05
N ILE A 33 27.76 -17.15 4.36
CA ILE A 33 26.47 -17.06 5.06
C ILE A 33 26.00 -15.60 5.11
N TYR A 34 26.88 -14.64 5.41
CA TYR A 34 26.60 -13.20 5.29
C TYR A 34 26.08 -12.80 3.89
N LEU A 35 26.76 -13.26 2.83
CA LEU A 35 26.31 -13.05 1.44
C LEU A 35 24.97 -13.73 1.19
N LEU A 36 24.76 -14.94 1.71
CA LEU A 36 23.53 -15.69 1.54
C LEU A 36 22.33 -14.99 2.18
N MET A 37 22.47 -14.48 3.40
CA MET A 37 21.38 -13.81 4.12
C MET A 37 20.95 -12.54 3.39
N ASN A 38 21.90 -11.66 3.04
CA ASN A 38 21.61 -10.44 2.28
C ASN A 38 21.06 -10.74 0.86
N SER A 39 21.60 -11.75 0.17
CA SER A 39 21.14 -12.16 -1.17
C SER A 39 19.76 -12.84 -1.14
N LEU A 40 19.42 -13.57 -0.08
CA LEU A 40 18.07 -14.12 0.14
C LEU A 40 17.08 -13.00 0.48
N ALA A 41 17.38 -12.15 1.46
CA ALA A 41 16.51 -11.05 1.86
C ALA A 41 16.15 -10.15 0.67
N GLY A 42 17.16 -9.69 -0.08
CA GLY A 42 16.96 -8.87 -1.28
C GLY A 42 16.21 -9.58 -2.40
N GLN A 43 16.29 -10.90 -2.54
CA GLN A 43 15.51 -11.64 -3.55
C GLN A 43 14.10 -12.02 -3.07
N ILE A 44 13.88 -12.22 -1.76
CA ILE A 44 12.56 -12.46 -1.16
C ILE A 44 11.69 -11.21 -1.34
N GLU A 45 12.23 -10.01 -1.09
CA GLU A 45 11.56 -8.80 -1.55
C GLU A 45 11.52 -8.76 -3.09
N THR A 46 12.61 -8.34 -3.74
CA THR A 46 12.56 -7.82 -5.13
C THR A 46 12.17 -8.83 -6.21
N SER A 47 12.05 -10.12 -5.88
CA SER A 47 11.74 -11.19 -6.85
C SER A 47 10.69 -12.22 -6.40
N PHE A 48 10.34 -12.32 -5.12
CA PHE A 48 9.32 -13.28 -4.66
C PHE A 48 7.97 -12.63 -4.40
N PHE A 49 7.87 -11.65 -3.50
CA PHE A 49 6.58 -11.01 -3.20
C PHE A 49 5.93 -10.33 -4.43
N PRO A 50 6.66 -9.58 -5.29
CA PRO A 50 6.13 -9.04 -6.55
C PRO A 50 5.72 -10.08 -7.61
N ALA A 51 5.96 -11.38 -7.37
CA ALA A 51 5.51 -12.48 -8.23
C ALA A 51 4.29 -13.23 -7.67
N LEU A 52 3.76 -12.81 -6.50
CA LEU A 52 2.59 -13.40 -5.86
C LEU A 52 1.32 -12.58 -6.13
N TYR A 53 0.76 -12.73 -7.34
CA TYR A 53 -0.62 -12.30 -7.61
C TYR A 53 -1.58 -12.87 -6.54
N ASN A 54 -2.32 -11.97 -5.89
CA ASN A 54 -3.22 -12.28 -4.77
C ASN A 54 -2.54 -13.11 -3.67
N ALA A 55 -1.42 -12.61 -3.14
CA ALA A 55 -0.88 -13.07 -1.87
C ALA A 55 -1.91 -12.87 -0.75
N ASP A 56 -1.98 -13.85 0.15
CA ASP A 56 -2.74 -13.74 1.40
C ASP A 56 -1.85 -13.01 2.42
N GLU A 57 -2.35 -11.93 3.04
CA GLU A 57 -1.53 -10.94 3.76
C GLU A 57 -0.82 -11.54 5.00
N GLU A 58 -1.37 -12.59 5.61
CA GLU A 58 -0.72 -13.39 6.68
C GLU A 58 0.63 -14.02 6.23
N PHE A 59 0.94 -14.00 4.92
CA PHE A 59 2.12 -14.62 4.30
C PHE A 59 2.99 -13.66 3.47
N VAL A 60 2.86 -12.34 3.69
CA VAL A 60 3.77 -11.30 3.16
C VAL A 60 4.59 -10.72 4.32
N LEU A 61 5.88 -10.48 4.10
CA LEU A 61 6.82 -10.11 5.17
C LEU A 61 7.36 -8.68 5.01
N ASN A 62 7.50 -7.98 6.14
CA ASN A 62 8.17 -6.67 6.24
C ASN A 62 9.71 -6.81 6.24
N SER A 63 10.45 -5.70 6.13
CA SER A 63 11.93 -5.70 6.09
C SER A 63 12.57 -6.43 7.26
N ASP A 64 12.07 -6.25 8.48
CA ASP A 64 12.61 -6.87 9.68
C ASP A 64 12.26 -8.37 9.73
N GLU A 65 11.08 -8.75 9.28
CA GLU A 65 10.63 -10.15 9.16
C GLU A 65 11.38 -10.91 8.06
N ILE A 66 11.62 -10.28 6.90
CA ILE A 66 12.50 -10.80 5.85
C ILE A 66 13.92 -10.98 6.40
N THR A 67 14.40 -10.02 7.19
CA THR A 67 15.73 -10.06 7.81
C THR A 67 15.82 -11.19 8.84
N ASN A 68 14.83 -11.33 9.73
CA ASN A 68 14.75 -12.42 10.72
C ASN A 68 14.67 -13.80 10.04
N LEU A 69 13.83 -13.96 9.00
CA LEU A 69 13.78 -15.19 8.21
C LEU A 69 15.13 -15.48 7.54
N ALA A 70 15.82 -14.47 7.02
CA ALA A 70 17.17 -14.62 6.48
C ALA A 70 18.19 -15.04 7.55
N PHE A 71 18.10 -14.52 8.78
CA PHE A 71 18.90 -14.99 9.93
C PHE A 71 18.65 -16.47 10.24
N HIS A 72 17.40 -16.89 10.40
CA HIS A 72 17.05 -18.29 10.67
C HIS A 72 17.51 -19.25 9.56
N LEU A 73 17.42 -18.83 8.30
CA LEU A 73 17.95 -19.58 7.16
C LEU A 73 19.48 -19.60 7.15
N GLY A 74 20.14 -18.50 7.52
CA GLY A 74 21.60 -18.39 7.61
C GLY A 74 22.21 -19.39 8.59
N ASP A 75 21.76 -19.35 9.86
CA ASP A 75 22.17 -20.32 10.89
C ASP A 75 21.86 -21.76 10.45
N SER A 76 20.64 -22.03 9.98
CA SER A 76 20.24 -23.37 9.55
C SER A 76 21.09 -23.91 8.38
N VAL A 77 21.48 -23.06 7.41
CA VAL A 77 22.38 -23.44 6.31
C VAL A 77 23.82 -23.65 6.81
N GLN A 78 24.33 -22.80 7.71
CA GLN A 78 25.66 -22.97 8.31
C GLN A 78 25.75 -24.30 9.07
N LEU A 79 24.78 -24.52 9.97
CA LEU A 79 24.68 -25.73 10.79
C LEU A 79 24.53 -27.00 9.95
N PHE A 80 23.82 -26.91 8.82
CA PHE A 80 23.75 -27.97 7.82
C PHE A 80 25.10 -28.21 7.14
N PHE A 81 25.80 -27.17 6.70
CA PHE A 81 27.10 -27.34 6.03
C PHE A 81 28.16 -27.92 6.97
N ASP A 82 28.30 -27.39 8.19
CA ASP A 82 29.26 -27.88 9.19
C ASP A 82 29.04 -29.36 9.52
N LYS A 83 27.80 -29.75 9.79
CA LYS A 83 27.48 -31.13 10.24
C LYS A 83 27.36 -32.12 9.09
N ASN A 84 26.72 -31.74 7.99
CA ASN A 84 26.26 -32.67 6.94
C ASN A 84 27.05 -32.58 5.64
N CYS A 85 27.85 -31.52 5.42
CA CYS A 85 28.77 -31.40 4.28
C CYS A 85 30.24 -31.54 4.71
N PHE A 86 30.76 -30.57 5.46
CA PHE A 86 32.17 -30.51 5.85
C PHE A 86 32.53 -31.53 6.94
N GLY A 87 31.57 -31.89 7.81
CA GLY A 87 31.68 -32.97 8.80
C GLY A 87 31.89 -34.40 8.27
N GLY A 88 32.17 -34.56 6.97
CA GLY A 88 32.60 -35.83 6.36
C GLY A 88 31.67 -36.41 5.30
N CYS A 89 30.95 -35.57 4.54
CA CYS A 89 30.00 -36.04 3.53
C CYS A 89 30.66 -36.90 2.44
N PRO A 90 30.23 -38.16 2.22
CA PRO A 90 30.77 -39.02 1.16
C PRO A 90 30.55 -38.51 -0.28
N LEU A 91 29.72 -37.47 -0.45
CA LEU A 91 29.49 -36.81 -1.73
C LEU A 91 30.32 -35.53 -1.92
N ASP A 92 31.10 -35.06 -0.92
CA ASP A 92 31.81 -33.78 -0.98
C ASP A 92 30.86 -32.65 -1.46
N CYS A 93 29.80 -32.41 -0.69
CA CYS A 93 28.97 -31.22 -0.85
C CYS A 93 29.60 -30.03 -0.11
N PRO A 94 29.30 -28.78 -0.50
CA PRO A 94 28.56 -28.37 -1.69
C PRO A 94 29.42 -28.34 -2.98
N ASN A 95 30.64 -28.86 -2.96
CA ASN A 95 31.61 -28.75 -4.05
C ASN A 95 31.19 -29.48 -5.35
N GLN A 96 31.55 -28.91 -6.50
CA GLN A 96 31.41 -29.54 -7.83
C GLN A 96 29.98 -29.99 -8.17
N LEU A 97 28.98 -29.11 -7.99
CA LEU A 97 27.55 -29.44 -8.12
C LEU A 97 27.13 -30.13 -9.44
N GLN A 98 27.84 -29.89 -10.55
CA GLN A 98 27.59 -30.54 -11.85
C GLN A 98 28.12 -31.98 -11.95
N GLN A 99 28.83 -32.48 -10.93
CA GLN A 99 29.37 -33.83 -10.92
C GLN A 99 28.24 -34.87 -10.88
N LYS A 100 28.32 -35.85 -11.78
CA LYS A 100 27.41 -37.01 -11.78
C LYS A 100 27.75 -37.96 -10.62
N ILE A 101 26.73 -38.39 -9.91
CA ILE A 101 26.84 -39.30 -8.77
C ILE A 101 26.70 -40.75 -9.29
N SER A 102 27.58 -41.66 -8.83
CA SER A 102 27.43 -43.09 -9.13
C SER A 102 26.56 -43.79 -8.10
N GLN A 103 26.02 -44.96 -8.46
CA GLN A 103 25.20 -45.75 -7.54
C GLN A 103 25.98 -46.23 -6.30
N GLU A 104 27.30 -46.37 -6.39
CA GLU A 104 28.15 -46.67 -5.23
C GLU A 104 28.23 -45.49 -4.25
N ASP A 105 28.17 -44.26 -4.74
CA ASP A 105 28.34 -43.05 -3.92
C ASP A 105 27.06 -42.72 -3.14
N LEU A 106 25.89 -43.00 -3.72
CA LEU A 106 24.61 -42.99 -3.00
C LEU A 106 24.59 -44.00 -1.85
N VAL A 107 25.16 -45.20 -2.07
CA VAL A 107 25.27 -46.24 -1.03
C VAL A 107 26.27 -45.83 0.06
N LYS A 108 27.43 -45.25 -0.29
CA LYS A 108 28.40 -44.70 0.68
C LYS A 108 27.79 -43.57 1.52
N ALA A 109 26.94 -42.74 0.91
CA ALA A 109 26.22 -41.65 1.58
C ALA A 109 25.01 -42.11 2.42
N GLY A 110 24.70 -43.41 2.45
CA GLY A 110 23.54 -43.97 3.18
C GLY A 110 22.17 -43.60 2.57
N LYS A 111 22.12 -42.96 1.40
CA LYS A 111 20.91 -42.38 0.81
C LYS A 111 20.12 -43.39 -0.03
N VAL A 112 19.74 -44.50 0.58
CA VAL A 112 18.87 -45.51 -0.05
C VAL A 112 17.72 -45.93 0.88
N PRO A 113 16.61 -45.15 0.92
CA PRO A 113 15.32 -45.63 1.40
C PRO A 113 14.57 -46.39 0.30
N GLU A 114 13.81 -47.42 0.69
CA GLU A 114 12.75 -47.98 -0.15
C GLU A 114 11.45 -47.17 0.01
N SER A 115 10.47 -47.44 -0.87
CA SER A 115 9.18 -46.74 -1.02
C SER A 115 9.24 -45.31 -1.58
N ALA A 116 8.28 -44.97 -2.44
CA ALA A 116 8.24 -43.70 -3.17
C ALA A 116 6.80 -43.18 -3.25
N GLU A 117 6.51 -42.12 -2.48
CA GLU A 117 5.21 -41.43 -2.51
C GLU A 117 5.31 -39.97 -3.00
N PHE A 118 6.52 -39.40 -3.08
CA PHE A 118 6.80 -38.16 -3.81
C PHE A 118 7.76 -38.42 -4.98
N GLY A 119 7.36 -38.02 -6.19
CA GLY A 119 7.90 -38.52 -7.47
C GLY A 119 9.26 -37.96 -7.92
N ILE A 120 10.23 -37.77 -7.03
CA ILE A 120 11.51 -37.10 -7.34
C ILE A 120 12.72 -37.96 -6.93
N TYR A 121 12.92 -39.11 -7.58
CA TYR A 121 14.11 -39.95 -7.38
C TYR A 121 14.88 -40.26 -8.66
N SER A 122 15.68 -39.30 -9.10
CA SER A 122 16.89 -39.57 -9.92
C SER A 122 18.03 -38.64 -9.51
N CYS A 123 18.57 -38.90 -8.30
CA CYS A 123 19.68 -38.17 -7.67
C CYS A 123 21.03 -38.45 -8.41
N THR A 124 21.10 -38.02 -9.66
CA THR A 124 22.12 -38.37 -10.65
C THR A 124 23.22 -37.33 -10.79
N ILE A 125 23.04 -36.15 -10.19
CA ILE A 125 23.92 -34.97 -10.22
C ILE A 125 23.92 -34.39 -8.80
N LYS A 126 25.08 -33.94 -8.28
CA LYS A 126 25.19 -33.39 -6.92
C LYS A 126 24.20 -32.26 -6.64
N GLU A 127 23.98 -31.35 -7.60
CA GLU A 127 23.01 -30.24 -7.50
C GLU A 127 21.61 -30.72 -7.06
N HIS A 128 21.09 -31.80 -7.66
CA HIS A 128 19.77 -32.33 -7.32
C HIS A 128 19.72 -32.90 -5.90
N CYS A 129 20.81 -33.52 -5.45
CA CYS A 129 20.89 -34.10 -4.11
C CYS A 129 21.06 -33.02 -3.04
N LEU A 130 21.83 -31.96 -3.31
CA LEU A 130 21.93 -30.81 -2.41
C LEU A 130 20.61 -30.04 -2.34
N LYS A 131 19.93 -29.81 -3.47
CA LYS A 131 18.59 -29.19 -3.51
C LYS A 131 17.54 -30.03 -2.75
N TYR A 132 17.69 -31.35 -2.73
CA TYR A 132 16.84 -32.22 -1.91
C TYR A 132 17.20 -32.14 -0.42
N ASP A 133 18.47 -32.17 -0.06
CA ASP A 133 18.90 -32.09 1.34
C ASP A 133 18.51 -30.75 1.97
N LEU A 134 18.82 -29.63 1.30
CA LEU A 134 18.46 -28.29 1.76
C LEU A 134 16.95 -28.14 1.92
N LEU A 135 16.15 -28.72 1.02
CA LEU A 135 14.69 -28.70 1.17
C LEU A 135 14.23 -29.36 2.48
N ASN A 136 14.74 -30.56 2.79
CA ASN A 136 14.20 -31.42 3.85
C ASN A 136 14.91 -31.25 5.22
N TYR A 137 16.09 -30.65 5.28
CA TYR A 137 16.87 -30.48 6.53
C TYR A 137 17.14 -29.01 6.89
N VAL A 138 16.65 -28.06 6.10
CA VAL A 138 16.87 -26.62 6.30
C VAL A 138 15.60 -25.83 5.98
N VAL A 139 15.19 -25.78 4.70
CA VAL A 139 14.26 -24.76 4.20
C VAL A 139 12.81 -25.00 4.64
N ILE A 140 12.33 -26.25 4.64
CA ILE A 140 10.97 -26.56 5.15
C ILE A 140 10.85 -26.19 6.62
N ASP A 141 11.77 -26.69 7.46
CA ASP A 141 11.69 -26.51 8.91
C ASP A 141 11.89 -25.04 9.31
N ALA A 142 12.93 -24.37 8.79
CA ALA A 142 13.21 -22.97 9.13
C ALA A 142 12.10 -22.00 8.70
N VAL A 143 11.47 -22.20 7.53
CA VAL A 143 10.34 -21.38 7.10
C VAL A 143 9.10 -21.67 7.95
N LEU A 144 8.77 -22.95 8.19
CA LEU A 144 7.57 -23.30 8.95
C LEU A 144 7.66 -22.88 10.42
N ASP A 145 8.82 -23.01 11.06
CA ASP A 145 9.00 -22.64 12.46
C ASP A 145 9.00 -21.11 12.64
N PHE A 146 9.63 -20.34 11.75
CA PHE A 146 9.54 -18.87 11.74
C PHE A 146 8.08 -18.38 11.67
N TYR A 147 7.31 -18.90 10.72
CA TYR A 147 5.90 -18.56 10.57
C TYR A 147 5.04 -18.96 11.79
N ARG A 148 5.37 -20.06 12.48
CA ARG A 148 4.60 -20.60 13.61
C ARG A 148 4.95 -19.98 14.97
N TYR A 149 6.20 -19.62 15.21
CA TYR A 149 6.66 -19.18 16.53
C TYR A 149 6.86 -17.67 16.61
N ASP A 150 7.45 -17.06 15.58
CA ASP A 150 7.75 -15.63 15.59
C ASP A 150 6.51 -14.83 15.14
N LEU A 151 5.97 -15.17 13.96
CA LEU A 151 4.75 -14.56 13.41
C LEU A 151 3.45 -15.13 14.01
N LYS A 152 3.51 -16.32 14.62
CA LYS A 152 2.38 -16.98 15.32
C LYS A 152 1.17 -17.29 14.43
N THR A 153 1.41 -17.41 13.12
CA THR A 153 0.41 -17.78 12.10
C THR A 153 -0.08 -19.21 12.27
N SER A 154 -1.19 -19.55 11.60
CA SER A 154 -1.71 -20.93 11.59
C SER A 154 -1.00 -21.87 10.59
N ALA A 155 0.22 -21.51 10.17
CA ALA A 155 0.96 -22.09 9.04
C ALA A 155 1.05 -23.64 9.02
N THR A 156 0.69 -24.19 7.86
CA THR A 156 0.88 -25.60 7.50
C THR A 156 1.73 -25.73 6.25
N ASP A 157 2.44 -26.84 6.14
CA ASP A 157 3.19 -27.30 4.97
C ASP A 157 2.34 -27.42 3.70
N GLY A 158 1.02 -27.56 3.86
CA GLY A 158 0.03 -27.52 2.78
C GLY A 158 -0.27 -26.13 2.19
N HIS A 159 0.20 -25.02 2.77
CA HIS A 159 -0.22 -23.69 2.32
C HIS A 159 0.45 -23.28 0.97
N PRO A 160 -0.31 -22.93 -0.09
CA PRO A 160 0.27 -22.70 -1.42
C PRO A 160 1.30 -21.56 -1.48
N VAL A 161 1.17 -20.51 -0.66
CA VAL A 161 2.16 -19.42 -0.61
C VAL A 161 3.47 -19.91 0.03
N LEU A 162 3.39 -20.63 1.14
CA LEU A 162 4.57 -21.20 1.82
C LEU A 162 5.29 -22.23 0.94
N GLN A 163 4.56 -23.08 0.21
CA GLN A 163 5.17 -24.02 -0.73
C GLN A 163 5.96 -23.31 -1.85
N LYS A 164 5.44 -22.19 -2.38
CA LYS A 164 6.18 -21.35 -3.33
C LYS A 164 7.42 -20.72 -2.69
N LEU A 165 7.30 -20.19 -1.47
CA LEU A 165 8.41 -19.55 -0.74
C LEU A 165 9.53 -20.54 -0.43
N ILE A 166 9.18 -21.73 0.07
CA ILE A 166 10.09 -22.85 0.33
C ILE A 166 10.82 -23.30 -0.95
N GLN A 167 10.10 -23.44 -2.07
CA GLN A 167 10.75 -23.76 -3.35
C GLN A 167 11.70 -22.64 -3.80
N PHE A 168 11.26 -21.38 -3.71
CA PHE A 168 12.03 -20.21 -4.12
C PHE A 168 13.33 -20.09 -3.33
N ILE A 169 13.26 -20.11 -1.99
CA ILE A 169 14.43 -20.01 -1.10
C ILE A 169 15.44 -21.11 -1.43
N ASN A 170 14.99 -22.37 -1.55
CA ASN A 170 15.86 -23.50 -1.88
C ASN A 170 16.54 -23.33 -3.27
N GLU A 171 15.81 -22.79 -4.25
CA GLU A 171 16.39 -22.46 -5.56
C GLU A 171 17.41 -21.32 -5.48
N LYS A 172 17.16 -20.27 -4.67
CA LYS A 172 18.10 -19.16 -4.48
C LYS A 172 19.37 -19.55 -3.71
N ILE A 173 19.27 -20.39 -2.68
CA ILE A 173 20.45 -20.95 -1.98
C ILE A 173 21.34 -21.69 -2.99
N VAL A 174 20.76 -22.62 -3.76
CA VAL A 174 21.51 -23.42 -4.74
C VAL A 174 22.13 -22.54 -5.84
N ASP A 175 21.40 -21.54 -6.35
CA ASP A 175 21.94 -20.63 -7.37
C ASP A 175 23.05 -19.70 -6.83
N LEU A 176 23.03 -19.29 -5.56
CA LEU A 176 24.14 -18.52 -4.99
C LEU A 176 25.39 -19.38 -4.80
N ILE A 177 25.24 -20.63 -4.33
CA ILE A 177 26.36 -21.59 -4.25
C ILE A 177 27.03 -21.76 -5.64
N LYS A 178 26.22 -21.84 -6.71
CA LYS A 178 26.70 -21.98 -8.10
C LYS A 178 27.40 -20.74 -8.66
N LYS A 179 27.09 -19.53 -8.15
CA LYS A 179 27.67 -18.26 -8.62
C LYS A 179 28.89 -17.83 -7.80
N GLU A 180 28.77 -17.88 -6.47
CA GLU A 180 29.65 -17.19 -5.53
C GLU A 180 30.18 -18.11 -4.41
N GLY A 181 29.51 -19.24 -4.14
CA GLY A 181 29.97 -20.20 -3.14
C GLY A 181 31.17 -21.05 -3.58
N ASP A 182 31.32 -21.32 -4.87
CA ASP A 182 32.38 -22.22 -5.39
C ASP A 182 33.84 -21.81 -5.04
N PRO A 183 34.25 -20.53 -4.89
CA PRO A 183 35.56 -20.19 -4.31
C PRO A 183 35.63 -20.32 -2.78
N LEU A 184 34.55 -19.98 -2.05
CA LEU A 184 34.55 -19.90 -0.57
C LEU A 184 34.40 -21.28 0.09
N LEU A 185 33.48 -22.09 -0.42
CA LEU A 185 33.04 -23.37 0.18
C LEU A 185 34.00 -24.54 -0.14
N LYS A 186 35.09 -24.28 -0.89
CA LYS A 186 36.23 -25.21 -1.05
C LYS A 186 37.22 -25.11 0.11
N THR A 187 37.28 -23.97 0.79
CA THR A 187 38.13 -23.72 1.95
C THR A 187 37.32 -23.02 3.05
N PRO A 188 36.25 -23.67 3.57
CA PRO A 188 35.30 -23.04 4.49
C PRO A 188 35.93 -22.58 5.81
N ASP A 189 37.02 -23.23 6.24
CA ASP A 189 37.77 -22.92 7.46
C ASP A 189 38.88 -21.86 7.26
N GLU A 190 39.13 -21.39 6.02
CA GLU A 190 40.09 -20.30 5.80
C GLU A 190 39.53 -18.98 6.34
N ASN A 191 40.41 -18.20 6.98
CA ASN A 191 40.08 -16.94 7.62
C ASN A 191 39.64 -15.87 6.59
N ALA A 192 38.58 -15.13 6.93
CA ALA A 192 37.95 -14.13 6.07
C ALA A 192 38.04 -12.68 6.63
N SER A 193 38.96 -12.39 7.57
CA SER A 193 39.11 -11.04 8.15
C SER A 193 39.27 -9.98 7.05
N ASP A 194 40.20 -10.21 6.13
CA ASP A 194 40.46 -9.40 4.93
C ASP A 194 39.23 -9.10 4.05
N LEU A 195 38.14 -9.87 4.17
CA LEU A 195 36.88 -9.67 3.46
C LEU A 195 35.87 -8.88 4.31
N PHE A 196 35.73 -9.22 5.60
CA PHE A 196 34.87 -8.50 6.53
C PHE A 196 35.39 -7.09 6.86
N ASP A 197 36.70 -6.90 6.99
CA ASP A 197 37.32 -5.57 7.17
C ASP A 197 36.94 -4.63 6.02
N ARG A 198 36.87 -5.12 4.77
CA ARG A 198 36.44 -4.33 3.60
C ARG A 198 34.95 -4.03 3.59
N LEU A 199 34.12 -4.90 4.19
CA LEU A 199 32.70 -4.61 4.37
C LEU A 199 32.51 -3.55 5.46
N ILE A 200 33.23 -3.64 6.57
CA ILE A 200 33.21 -2.62 7.64
C ILE A 200 33.73 -1.28 7.11
N GLU A 201 34.81 -1.25 6.33
CA GLU A 201 35.28 -0.05 5.63
C GLU A 201 34.22 0.51 4.66
N PHE A 202 33.35 -0.33 4.07
CA PHE A 202 32.28 0.12 3.17
C PHE A 202 31.05 0.63 3.94
N ASP A 203 30.66 -0.05 5.02
CA ASP A 203 29.63 0.39 5.97
C ASP A 203 30.01 1.79 6.51
N ASP A 204 31.20 1.94 7.12
CA ASP A 204 31.68 3.22 7.70
C ASP A 204 31.73 4.38 6.68
N ASN A 205 32.07 4.13 5.41
CA ASN A 205 32.13 5.17 4.38
C ASN A 205 30.75 5.47 3.73
N SER A 206 29.81 4.53 3.74
CA SER A 206 28.47 4.73 3.17
C SER A 206 27.54 5.56 4.05
N TRP A 207 27.78 5.58 5.37
CA TRP A 207 27.01 6.38 6.33
C TRP A 207 27.33 7.89 6.31
N THR A 208 28.37 8.34 5.60
CA THR A 208 28.82 9.75 5.65
C THR A 208 27.96 10.79 4.92
N GLU A 209 26.93 10.39 4.15
CA GLU A 209 26.01 11.32 3.46
C GLU A 209 24.50 11.03 3.68
N LEU A 210 24.14 10.24 4.71
CA LEU A 210 22.76 10.15 5.20
C LEU A 210 22.66 10.74 6.62
N ASP A 211 22.06 11.93 6.72
CA ASP A 211 21.93 12.68 7.96
C ASP A 211 20.79 12.12 8.83
N PHE A 212 21.09 11.04 9.55
CA PHE A 212 20.16 10.37 10.48
C PHE A 212 19.80 11.21 11.74
N SER A 213 20.08 12.52 11.76
CA SER A 213 19.75 13.39 12.90
C SER A 213 18.27 13.79 13.01
N SER A 214 17.39 13.28 12.13
CA SER A 214 15.92 13.42 12.26
C SER A 214 15.24 12.33 13.09
N LEU A 215 15.89 11.19 13.37
CA LEU A 215 15.28 10.02 14.06
C LEU A 215 14.95 10.21 15.56
N ASP A 216 14.93 11.45 16.05
CA ASP A 216 14.48 11.80 17.42
C ASP A 216 13.05 12.41 17.45
N ASP A 217 12.39 12.66 16.29
CA ASP A 217 10.97 13.03 16.23
C ASP A 217 10.09 11.76 16.07
N PRO A 218 9.18 11.45 17.04
CA PRO A 218 8.48 10.17 17.09
C PRO A 218 7.30 10.03 16.11
N ASP A 219 7.06 11.03 15.27
CA ASP A 219 6.01 11.05 14.24
C ASP A 219 6.59 10.93 12.80
N ASP A 220 7.91 10.83 12.64
CA ASP A 220 8.58 10.88 11.32
C ASP A 220 8.64 9.51 10.64
N PHE A 221 7.52 9.15 9.98
CA PHE A 221 7.34 8.11 8.95
C PHE A 221 7.83 6.67 9.26
N GLU A 222 6.86 5.74 9.29
CA GLU A 222 7.13 4.37 8.82
C GLU A 222 7.75 4.46 7.42
N MET A 223 8.93 3.86 7.21
CA MET A 223 9.55 3.83 5.89
C MET A 223 8.70 2.99 4.94
N ASP A 224 7.94 3.69 4.09
CA ASP A 224 7.10 3.20 3.01
C ASP A 224 7.68 1.97 2.29
N GLU A 225 7.26 0.77 2.68
CA GLU A 225 7.76 -0.49 2.10
C GLU A 225 7.04 -0.75 0.77
N PRO A 226 7.69 -0.61 -0.41
CA PRO A 226 6.97 -0.53 -1.68
C PRO A 226 6.29 -1.85 -2.10
N TRP A 227 6.55 -2.94 -1.39
CA TRP A 227 5.92 -4.26 -1.55
C TRP A 227 4.96 -4.64 -0.41
N LYS A 228 4.77 -3.78 0.61
CA LYS A 228 3.55 -3.76 1.43
C LYS A 228 2.43 -2.96 0.75
N ARG A 229 2.78 -1.96 -0.05
CA ARG A 229 1.83 -1.34 -0.99
C ARG A 229 1.34 -2.43 -1.95
N ALA A 230 0.15 -2.95 -1.69
CA ALA A 230 -0.49 -3.94 -2.55
C ALA A 230 -0.60 -3.41 -3.99
N GLU A 231 -0.76 -4.31 -4.96
CA GLU A 231 -0.93 -4.06 -6.42
C GLU A 231 -2.24 -3.31 -6.77
N ASN A 232 -2.79 -2.59 -5.80
CA ASN A 232 -4.10 -1.99 -5.71
C ASN A 232 -4.10 -0.70 -4.83
N ASP A 233 -2.97 -0.22 -4.29
CA ASP A 233 -2.91 1.08 -3.57
C ASP A 233 -3.60 2.18 -4.39
N LEU A 234 -4.63 2.82 -3.84
CA LEU A 234 -5.43 3.76 -4.59
C LEU A 234 -4.62 4.96 -5.11
N VAL A 235 -3.60 5.40 -4.37
CA VAL A 235 -2.74 6.51 -4.79
C VAL A 235 -2.01 6.14 -6.09
N THR A 236 -1.44 4.95 -6.15
CA THR A 236 -0.81 4.38 -7.36
C THR A 236 -1.82 4.16 -8.50
N VAL A 237 -3.00 3.60 -8.23
CA VAL A 237 -4.04 3.37 -9.27
C VAL A 237 -4.50 4.68 -9.91
N LEU A 238 -4.60 5.76 -9.12
CA LEU A 238 -4.93 7.10 -9.62
C LEU A 238 -3.79 7.66 -10.50
N GLU A 239 -2.52 7.45 -10.12
CA GLU A 239 -1.36 7.87 -10.91
C GLU A 239 -1.21 7.11 -12.24
N GLU A 240 -1.56 5.81 -12.27
CA GLU A 240 -1.66 5.05 -13.53
C GLU A 240 -2.73 5.63 -14.45
N PHE A 241 -3.92 5.91 -13.94
CA PHE A 241 -5.00 6.52 -14.72
C PHE A 241 -4.61 7.89 -15.28
N GLU A 242 -3.98 8.74 -14.46
CA GLU A 242 -3.50 10.06 -14.90
C GLU A 242 -2.38 9.95 -15.92
N THR A 243 -1.43 9.03 -15.75
CA THR A 243 -0.36 8.76 -16.72
C THR A 243 -0.95 8.37 -18.08
N LEU A 244 -1.93 7.47 -18.11
CA LEU A 244 -2.59 7.01 -19.33
C LEU A 244 -3.49 8.07 -20.00
N THR A 245 -4.09 8.97 -19.21
CA THR A 245 -5.03 10.00 -19.72
C THR A 245 -4.42 11.40 -19.89
N SER A 246 -3.16 11.59 -19.50
CA SER A 246 -2.34 12.81 -19.58
C SER A 246 -2.37 13.56 -20.92
N THR A 247 -2.67 12.88 -22.02
CA THR A 247 -2.84 13.48 -23.35
C THR A 247 -4.17 14.22 -23.56
N SER A 248 -5.10 14.19 -22.59
CA SER A 248 -6.48 14.69 -22.72
C SER A 248 -6.84 15.91 -21.85
N GLY A 249 -5.87 16.48 -21.12
CA GLY A 249 -6.03 17.69 -20.31
C GLY A 249 -6.25 17.41 -18.82
N ASP A 250 -6.36 18.47 -18.02
CA ASP A 250 -6.44 18.36 -16.55
C ASP A 250 -7.66 17.55 -16.09
N ASN A 251 -7.37 16.55 -15.24
CA ASN A 251 -8.33 15.67 -14.58
C ASN A 251 -8.70 16.21 -13.19
N HIS A 252 -9.35 17.38 -13.14
CA HIS A 252 -9.71 18.05 -11.89
C HIS A 252 -10.43 17.10 -10.91
N VAL A 253 -11.49 16.40 -11.35
CA VAL A 253 -12.25 15.48 -10.49
C VAL A 253 -11.42 14.32 -9.92
N ILE A 254 -10.42 13.83 -10.65
CA ILE A 254 -9.55 12.73 -10.19
C ILE A 254 -8.54 13.25 -9.17
N ASN A 255 -7.99 14.44 -9.39
CA ASN A 255 -7.14 15.13 -8.40
C ASN A 255 -7.91 15.44 -7.12
N LEU A 256 -9.19 15.83 -7.23
CA LEU A 256 -10.05 16.08 -6.07
C LEU A 256 -10.40 14.76 -5.34
N PHE A 257 -10.72 13.68 -6.05
CA PHE A 257 -10.95 12.37 -5.46
C PHE A 257 -9.69 11.83 -4.75
N LYS A 258 -8.50 12.02 -5.36
CA LYS A 258 -7.21 11.69 -4.74
C LYS A 258 -7.00 12.42 -3.41
N LYS A 259 -7.25 13.73 -3.37
CA LYS A 259 -7.21 14.52 -2.12
C LYS A 259 -8.22 14.02 -1.09
N PHE A 260 -9.45 13.72 -1.52
CA PHE A 260 -10.51 13.24 -0.63
C PHE A 260 -10.09 11.96 0.08
N VAL A 261 -9.66 10.93 -0.67
CA VAL A 261 -9.28 9.65 -0.05
C VAL A 261 -8.07 9.82 0.87
N ILE A 262 -6.99 10.45 0.39
CA ILE A 262 -5.77 10.66 1.19
C ILE A 262 -6.05 11.42 2.51
N ASN A 263 -6.89 12.45 2.48
CA ASN A 263 -7.07 13.35 3.63
C ASN A 263 -8.18 12.93 4.60
N PHE A 264 -9.21 12.19 4.14
CA PHE A 264 -10.42 11.93 4.93
C PHE A 264 -10.70 10.44 5.18
N ILE A 265 -10.39 9.55 4.24
CA ILE A 265 -10.60 8.10 4.40
C ILE A 265 -9.29 7.40 4.83
N GLY A 266 -8.14 7.93 4.38
CA GLY A 266 -6.80 7.44 4.68
C GLY A 266 -6.13 6.72 3.50
N PRO A 267 -4.88 6.23 3.69
CA PRO A 267 -4.23 5.38 2.71
C PRO A 267 -4.93 4.02 2.65
N LEU A 268 -5.71 3.80 1.59
CA LEU A 268 -6.49 2.58 1.38
C LEU A 268 -6.05 1.80 0.15
N ASN A 269 -6.26 0.49 0.22
CA ASN A 269 -6.29 -0.38 -0.94
C ASN A 269 -7.57 -0.07 -1.75
N ILE A 270 -7.52 -0.07 -3.08
CA ILE A 270 -8.73 0.14 -3.91
C ILE A 270 -9.79 -0.96 -3.69
N ASN A 271 -9.43 -2.06 -3.04
CA ASN A 271 -10.38 -3.07 -2.53
C ASN A 271 -11.35 -2.51 -1.47
N ASP A 272 -10.93 -1.48 -0.73
CA ASP A 272 -11.60 -1.02 0.49
C ASP A 272 -12.69 0.03 0.22
N LEU A 273 -12.68 0.65 -0.97
CA LEU A 273 -13.68 1.66 -1.36
C LEU A 273 -15.08 1.03 -1.48
N VAL A 274 -16.03 1.57 -0.72
CA VAL A 274 -17.44 1.17 -0.68
C VAL A 274 -18.33 2.14 -1.47
N TYR A 275 -19.63 1.85 -1.56
CA TYR A 275 -20.59 2.73 -2.24
C TYR A 275 -20.67 4.11 -1.58
N GLU A 276 -20.60 4.12 -0.25
CA GLU A 276 -20.70 5.28 0.62
C GLU A 276 -19.59 6.31 0.34
N ASP A 277 -18.36 5.89 0.03
CA ASP A 277 -17.26 6.81 -0.31
C ASP A 277 -17.52 7.57 -1.61
N PHE A 278 -18.03 6.86 -2.63
CA PHE A 278 -18.42 7.48 -3.90
C PHE A 278 -19.65 8.39 -3.72
N GLU A 279 -20.59 8.01 -2.87
CA GLU A 279 -21.76 8.82 -2.59
C GLU A 279 -21.40 10.09 -1.79
N GLU A 280 -20.60 10.01 -0.73
CA GLU A 280 -20.11 11.17 0.03
C GLU A 280 -19.32 12.13 -0.87
N PHE A 281 -18.37 11.60 -1.66
CA PHE A 281 -17.55 12.40 -2.56
C PHE A 281 -18.41 13.27 -3.50
N PHE A 282 -19.44 12.67 -4.12
CA PHE A 282 -20.30 13.41 -5.04
C PHE A 282 -21.37 14.25 -4.35
N LEU A 283 -21.86 13.87 -3.16
CA LEU A 283 -22.87 14.62 -2.42
C LEU A 283 -22.31 15.81 -1.65
N ILE A 284 -21.03 15.79 -1.25
CA ILE A 284 -20.40 16.76 -0.33
C ILE A 284 -19.17 17.42 -0.97
N VAL A 285 -18.13 16.65 -1.27
CA VAL A 285 -16.80 17.21 -1.59
C VAL A 285 -16.79 17.85 -2.97
N PHE A 286 -17.28 17.13 -3.99
CA PHE A 286 -17.38 17.59 -5.37
C PHE A 286 -18.15 18.93 -5.50
N PRO A 287 -19.37 19.10 -4.96
CA PRO A 287 -20.09 20.37 -5.07
C PRO A 287 -19.48 21.48 -4.21
N THR A 288 -18.82 21.18 -3.08
CA THR A 288 -18.14 22.20 -2.25
C THR A 288 -16.96 22.82 -3.00
N GLU A 289 -16.08 22.00 -3.57
CA GLU A 289 -14.83 22.49 -4.17
C GLU A 289 -15.01 23.03 -5.61
N PHE A 290 -15.92 22.45 -6.42
CA PHE A 290 -16.06 22.83 -7.83
C PHE A 290 -17.22 23.78 -8.15
N ALA A 291 -18.22 23.96 -7.28
CA ALA A 291 -19.26 24.95 -7.56
C ALA A 291 -18.74 26.41 -7.58
N PRO A 292 -17.74 26.80 -6.75
CA PRO A 292 -17.10 28.10 -6.87
C PRO A 292 -16.27 28.29 -8.16
N GLU A 293 -15.92 27.22 -8.88
CA GLU A 293 -15.11 27.31 -10.09
C GLU A 293 -15.95 27.57 -11.36
N GLU A 294 -15.79 28.77 -11.95
CA GLU A 294 -16.42 29.14 -13.24
C GLU A 294 -16.12 28.18 -14.40
N ARG A 295 -15.00 27.44 -14.33
CA ARG A 295 -14.48 26.64 -15.44
C ARG A 295 -14.97 25.20 -15.44
N ILE A 296 -15.44 24.69 -14.30
CA ILE A 296 -15.81 23.29 -14.16
C ILE A 296 -17.18 23.04 -14.81
N GLN A 297 -17.22 22.07 -15.72
CA GLN A 297 -18.45 21.61 -16.35
C GLN A 297 -18.86 20.28 -15.74
N PHE A 298 -19.88 20.28 -14.89
CA PHE A 298 -20.42 19.11 -14.18
C PHE A 298 -20.43 17.84 -15.06
N ASP A 299 -21.07 17.91 -16.23
CA ASP A 299 -21.22 16.77 -17.12
C ASP A 299 -19.86 16.24 -17.65
N GLY A 300 -18.88 17.12 -17.89
CA GLY A 300 -17.54 16.75 -18.33
C GLY A 300 -16.64 16.18 -17.23
N GLU A 301 -16.91 16.50 -15.97
CA GLU A 301 -16.26 15.83 -14.83
C GLU A 301 -16.90 14.46 -14.55
N ILE A 302 -18.23 14.35 -14.62
CA ILE A 302 -18.94 13.05 -14.56
C ILE A 302 -18.45 12.10 -15.68
N GLU A 303 -18.22 12.60 -16.89
CA GLU A 303 -17.61 11.82 -17.99
C GLU A 303 -16.11 11.51 -17.83
N ARG A 304 -15.37 12.25 -16.99
CA ARG A 304 -14.01 11.87 -16.57
C ARG A 304 -14.05 10.77 -15.52
N PHE A 305 -14.89 10.93 -14.49
CA PHE A 305 -15.00 9.96 -13.42
C PHE A 305 -15.54 8.60 -13.92
N GLU A 306 -16.51 8.60 -14.85
CA GLU A 306 -16.95 7.35 -15.48
C GLU A 306 -15.84 6.65 -16.29
N ARG A 307 -14.86 7.39 -16.83
CA ARG A 307 -13.67 6.78 -17.47
C ARG A 307 -12.71 6.19 -16.45
N PHE A 308 -12.55 6.81 -15.28
CA PHE A 308 -11.80 6.25 -14.17
C PHE A 308 -12.44 4.96 -13.64
N ILE A 309 -13.74 4.96 -13.35
CA ILE A 309 -14.48 3.75 -12.92
C ILE A 309 -14.34 2.60 -13.93
N LYS A 310 -14.44 2.88 -15.24
CA LYS A 310 -14.26 1.86 -16.29
C LYS A 310 -12.80 1.39 -16.44
N PHE A 311 -11.83 2.22 -16.09
CA PHE A 311 -10.43 1.81 -16.02
C PHE A 311 -10.19 0.90 -14.81
N VAL A 312 -10.75 1.23 -13.65
CA VAL A 312 -10.60 0.42 -12.43
C VAL A 312 -11.24 -0.97 -12.59
N ASP A 313 -12.49 -1.03 -13.04
CA ASP A 313 -13.21 -2.31 -13.25
C ASP A 313 -12.52 -3.19 -14.32
N TYR A 314 -11.84 -2.60 -15.30
CA TYR A 314 -11.14 -3.34 -16.35
C TYR A 314 -9.78 -3.91 -15.93
N ASN A 315 -9.00 -3.19 -15.12
CA ASN A 315 -7.62 -3.59 -14.79
C ASN A 315 -7.50 -4.30 -13.42
N TYR A 316 -8.37 -4.01 -12.44
CA TYR A 316 -8.28 -4.54 -11.07
C TYR A 316 -9.47 -5.46 -10.72
N GLU A 317 -10.18 -5.95 -11.74
CA GLU A 317 -11.38 -6.84 -11.68
C GLU A 317 -12.48 -6.36 -10.71
N LYS A 318 -12.63 -5.04 -10.56
CA LYS A 318 -13.66 -4.43 -9.70
C LYS A 318 -15.03 -4.36 -10.39
N ASN A 319 -16.02 -3.95 -9.61
CA ASN A 319 -17.43 -3.86 -10.01
C ASN A 319 -18.02 -2.49 -9.60
N PHE A 320 -17.19 -1.46 -9.50
CA PHE A 320 -17.58 -0.10 -9.13
C PHE A 320 -18.54 0.52 -10.14
N TYR A 321 -18.59 0.03 -11.37
CA TYR A 321 -19.63 0.41 -12.32
C TYR A 321 -21.04 0.07 -11.81
N VAL A 322 -21.21 -0.86 -10.85
CA VAL A 322 -22.49 -1.04 -10.13
C VAL A 322 -22.77 0.17 -9.23
N TYR A 323 -21.87 0.48 -8.29
CA TYR A 323 -21.99 1.63 -7.38
C TYR A 323 -22.21 2.95 -8.14
N TRP A 324 -21.44 3.16 -9.20
CA TRP A 324 -21.54 4.32 -10.07
C TRP A 324 -22.88 4.40 -10.82
N ASN A 325 -23.44 3.28 -11.27
CA ASN A 325 -24.77 3.28 -11.89
C ASN A 325 -25.89 3.48 -10.87
N GLU A 326 -25.74 2.99 -9.64
CA GLU A 326 -26.69 3.23 -8.55
C GLU A 326 -26.71 4.71 -8.15
N LEU A 327 -25.55 5.31 -7.88
CA LEU A 327 -25.40 6.74 -7.61
C LEU A 327 -25.95 7.60 -8.76
N LYS A 328 -25.66 7.24 -10.01
CA LYS A 328 -26.20 7.95 -11.18
C LYS A 328 -27.72 7.84 -11.31
N THR A 329 -28.30 6.70 -10.91
CA THR A 329 -29.75 6.45 -11.02
C THR A 329 -30.52 7.16 -9.90
N ALA A 330 -29.94 7.20 -8.69
CA ALA A 330 -30.56 7.81 -7.53
C ALA A 330 -30.37 9.32 -7.44
N SER A 331 -29.15 9.83 -7.66
CA SER A 331 -28.76 11.17 -7.18
C SER A 331 -28.35 12.15 -8.30
N LEU A 332 -28.04 11.70 -9.53
CA LEU A 332 -27.42 12.56 -10.56
C LEU A 332 -28.24 13.78 -11.00
N LEU A 333 -29.57 13.66 -11.03
CA LEU A 333 -30.44 14.78 -11.42
C LEU A 333 -30.47 15.88 -10.35
N GLU A 334 -30.51 15.47 -9.08
CA GLU A 334 -30.46 16.35 -7.91
C GLU A 334 -29.08 17.02 -7.83
N LEU A 335 -27.99 16.24 -7.89
CA LEU A 335 -26.61 16.73 -7.95
C LEU A 335 -26.40 17.77 -9.07
N ARG A 336 -26.92 17.52 -10.28
CA ARG A 336 -26.81 18.47 -11.39
C ARG A 336 -27.65 19.74 -11.15
N ARG A 337 -28.76 19.67 -10.41
CA ARG A 337 -29.60 20.82 -10.05
C ARG A 337 -28.91 21.68 -8.99
N THR A 338 -28.47 21.07 -7.89
CA THR A 338 -27.88 21.76 -6.74
C THR A 338 -26.51 22.35 -7.08
N PHE A 339 -25.65 21.60 -7.80
CA PHE A 339 -24.39 22.13 -8.32
C PHE A 339 -24.59 23.38 -9.18
N LYS A 340 -25.63 23.41 -10.03
CA LYS A 340 -25.94 24.59 -10.86
C LYS A 340 -26.52 25.75 -10.06
N LEU A 341 -27.24 25.50 -8.96
CA LEU A 341 -27.65 26.57 -8.04
C LEU A 341 -26.43 27.23 -7.39
N SER A 342 -25.54 26.42 -6.82
CA SER A 342 -24.28 26.88 -6.20
C SER A 342 -23.39 27.62 -7.21
N GLN A 343 -23.18 27.06 -8.40
CA GLN A 343 -22.33 27.68 -9.44
C GLN A 343 -22.94 28.98 -9.99
N ASN A 344 -24.28 29.05 -10.16
CA ASN A 344 -24.95 30.30 -10.54
C ASN A 344 -24.81 31.38 -9.44
N PHE A 345 -24.85 31.00 -8.16
CA PHE A 345 -24.65 31.94 -7.05
C PHE A 345 -23.24 32.53 -7.09
N HIS A 346 -22.19 31.70 -7.14
CA HIS A 346 -20.79 32.15 -7.17
C HIS A 346 -20.44 32.96 -8.44
N GLN A 347 -21.09 32.67 -9.58
CA GLN A 347 -20.96 33.49 -10.81
C GLN A 347 -21.66 34.85 -10.73
N THR A 348 -22.54 35.09 -9.74
CA THR A 348 -23.32 36.33 -9.60
C THR A 348 -23.04 37.12 -8.32
N HIS A 349 -22.38 36.50 -7.33
CA HIS A 349 -22.07 37.09 -6.03
C HIS A 349 -20.56 36.94 -5.74
N SER A 350 -19.84 38.06 -5.67
CA SER A 350 -18.40 38.05 -5.39
C SER A 350 -18.13 37.80 -3.90
N TYR A 351 -17.46 36.68 -3.58
CA TYR A 351 -16.98 36.38 -2.22
C TYR A 351 -16.12 37.51 -1.64
N VAL A 352 -15.31 38.17 -2.48
CA VAL A 352 -14.47 39.30 -2.05
C VAL A 352 -15.31 40.53 -1.71
N GLU A 353 -16.42 40.77 -2.41
CA GLU A 353 -17.35 41.85 -2.07
C GLU A 353 -18.16 41.52 -0.81
N TYR A 354 -18.54 40.25 -0.60
CA TYR A 354 -19.17 39.80 0.63
C TYR A 354 -18.26 39.95 1.86
N GLN A 355 -17.01 39.49 1.78
CA GLN A 355 -16.02 39.62 2.86
C GLN A 355 -15.63 41.07 3.18
N LEU A 356 -15.91 42.02 2.28
CA LEU A 356 -15.75 43.46 2.49
C LEU A 356 -17.08 44.18 2.83
N SER A 357 -18.18 43.43 2.95
CA SER A 357 -19.50 43.99 3.27
C SER A 357 -19.67 44.24 4.77
N PRO A 358 -20.44 45.26 5.18
CA PRO A 358 -20.82 45.43 6.59
C PRO A 358 -21.68 44.29 7.15
N GLU A 359 -22.29 43.47 6.29
CA GLU A 359 -23.12 42.35 6.72
C GLU A 359 -22.27 41.23 7.32
N LYS A 360 -21.07 40.96 6.77
CA LYS A 360 -20.15 39.90 7.22
C LYS A 360 -19.74 40.01 8.70
N GLU A 361 -19.69 41.22 9.25
CA GLU A 361 -19.33 41.52 10.64
C GLU A 361 -20.53 41.58 11.61
N ASP A 362 -21.77 41.39 11.15
CA ASP A 362 -22.95 41.54 12.01
C ASP A 362 -23.05 40.40 13.05
N PRO A 363 -23.11 40.69 14.37
CA PRO A 363 -23.15 39.69 15.43
C PRO A 363 -24.48 38.93 15.52
N ALA A 364 -25.46 39.22 14.66
CA ALA A 364 -26.70 38.47 14.50
C ALA A 364 -26.70 37.54 13.26
N ILE A 365 -25.57 37.39 12.55
CA ILE A 365 -25.42 36.29 11.59
C ILE A 365 -25.49 34.95 12.31
N LEU A 366 -26.27 34.04 11.75
CA LEU A 366 -26.21 32.61 12.03
C LEU A 366 -25.61 31.90 10.81
N ASP A 367 -24.76 30.91 11.06
CA ASP A 367 -23.99 30.18 10.04
C ASP A 367 -24.21 28.68 10.28
N GLY A 368 -24.48 27.91 9.22
CA GLY A 368 -24.86 26.51 9.39
C GLY A 368 -25.46 25.86 8.15
N PHE A 369 -25.90 24.61 8.33
CA PHE A 369 -26.48 23.76 7.29
C PHE A 369 -28.00 23.66 7.49
N PHE A 370 -28.75 24.27 6.57
CA PHE A 370 -30.20 24.46 6.69
C PHE A 370 -30.95 23.58 5.68
N GLU A 371 -31.77 22.65 6.15
CA GLU A 371 -32.69 21.87 5.34
C GLU A 371 -33.92 22.70 4.96
N VAL A 372 -34.27 22.75 3.67
CA VAL A 372 -35.50 23.38 3.19
C VAL A 372 -36.69 22.49 3.53
N VAL A 373 -37.52 22.92 4.48
CA VAL A 373 -38.68 22.15 4.95
C VAL A 373 -39.94 22.44 4.14
N ASP A 374 -40.16 23.71 3.76
CA ASP A 374 -41.36 24.14 3.02
C ASP A 374 -41.16 25.48 2.29
N TYR A 375 -42.11 25.85 1.42
CA TYR A 375 -42.14 27.14 0.70
C TYR A 375 -43.56 27.71 0.67
N GLU A 376 -43.80 28.76 1.46
CA GLU A 376 -45.12 29.40 1.64
C GLU A 376 -45.06 30.91 1.34
N ASP A 377 -46.08 31.44 0.67
CA ASP A 377 -46.28 32.88 0.36
C ASP A 377 -45.08 33.67 -0.23
N GLY A 378 -44.08 32.98 -0.78
CA GLY A 378 -42.88 33.54 -1.41
C GLY A 378 -41.59 33.43 -0.58
N PHE A 379 -41.67 32.85 0.62
CA PHE A 379 -40.53 32.64 1.52
C PHE A 379 -40.33 31.15 1.80
N PHE A 380 -39.12 30.79 2.20
CA PHE A 380 -38.79 29.43 2.61
C PHE A 380 -38.90 29.25 4.12
N VAL A 381 -39.23 28.04 4.53
CA VAL A 381 -39.12 27.58 5.91
C VAL A 381 -37.99 26.56 5.97
N VAL A 382 -36.98 26.81 6.80
CA VAL A 382 -35.78 25.96 6.88
C VAL A 382 -35.51 25.47 8.31
N GLU A 383 -34.80 24.36 8.47
CA GLU A 383 -34.41 23.79 9.77
C GLU A 383 -32.89 23.54 9.80
N ASP A 384 -32.21 24.05 10.81
CA ASP A 384 -30.80 23.76 11.06
C ASP A 384 -30.63 22.26 11.36
N ILE A 385 -29.82 21.54 10.57
CA ILE A 385 -29.73 20.08 10.67
C ILE A 385 -28.97 19.60 11.91
N HIS A 386 -28.21 20.46 12.59
CA HIS A 386 -27.46 20.12 13.81
C HIS A 386 -28.23 20.51 15.07
N LEU A 387 -28.71 21.76 15.11
CA LEU A 387 -29.39 22.36 16.25
C LEU A 387 -30.89 22.02 16.31
N LYS A 388 -31.48 21.61 15.19
CA LYS A 388 -32.94 21.41 15.01
C LYS A 388 -33.78 22.64 15.31
N GLU A 389 -33.19 23.81 15.09
CA GLU A 389 -33.88 25.10 15.18
C GLU A 389 -34.51 25.44 13.83
N ARG A 390 -35.79 25.82 13.85
CA ARG A 390 -36.60 26.04 12.64
C ARG A 390 -36.89 27.52 12.42
N TYR A 391 -36.50 28.00 11.24
CA TYR A 391 -36.55 29.38 10.80
C TYR A 391 -37.68 29.55 9.77
N GLN A 392 -38.57 30.52 10.01
CA GLN A 392 -39.69 30.88 9.13
C GLN A 392 -39.39 32.18 8.38
N ASP A 393 -40.17 32.48 7.34
CA ASP A 393 -40.05 33.69 6.52
C ASP A 393 -38.60 33.97 6.06
N VAL A 394 -37.92 32.94 5.53
CA VAL A 394 -36.53 33.05 5.06
C VAL A 394 -36.50 33.44 3.58
N ASP A 395 -35.93 34.61 3.32
CA ASP A 395 -35.65 35.14 1.99
C ASP A 395 -34.37 34.51 1.42
N LEU A 396 -34.54 33.61 0.44
CA LEU A 396 -33.47 32.99 -0.35
C LEU A 396 -33.34 33.58 -1.75
N SER A 397 -33.78 34.83 -1.99
CA SER A 397 -33.78 35.45 -3.34
C SER A 397 -32.40 35.70 -3.96
N LEU A 398 -31.31 35.48 -3.21
CA LEU A 398 -29.95 35.39 -3.77
C LEU A 398 -29.75 34.13 -4.64
N LEU A 399 -30.54 33.08 -4.38
CA LEU A 399 -30.64 31.87 -5.17
C LEU A 399 -31.85 31.96 -6.12
N ASP A 400 -31.81 31.21 -7.23
CA ASP A 400 -32.99 31.05 -8.09
C ASP A 400 -33.98 30.06 -7.46
N GLY A 401 -34.77 30.56 -6.49
CA GLY A 401 -35.72 29.80 -5.67
C GLY A 401 -36.79 29.01 -6.45
N ARG A 402 -36.85 29.13 -7.78
CA ARG A 402 -37.67 28.27 -8.64
C ARG A 402 -37.08 26.86 -8.83
N PHE A 403 -35.83 26.65 -8.45
CA PHE A 403 -35.11 25.37 -8.53
C PHE A 403 -34.68 24.81 -7.16
N ILE A 404 -35.05 25.49 -6.06
CA ILE A 404 -34.91 24.94 -4.71
C ILE A 404 -36.09 24.00 -4.44
N GLU A 405 -35.82 22.83 -3.89
CA GLU A 405 -36.81 21.81 -3.59
C GLU A 405 -36.79 21.45 -2.10
N ALA A 406 -37.93 21.00 -1.56
CA ALA A 406 -38.00 20.58 -0.16
C ALA A 406 -37.10 19.34 0.08
N GLY A 407 -36.28 19.42 1.11
CA GLY A 407 -35.19 18.48 1.41
C GLY A 407 -33.80 18.96 1.00
N ASP A 408 -33.67 20.00 0.15
CA ASP A 408 -32.36 20.58 -0.18
C ASP A 408 -31.65 21.07 1.09
N ILE A 409 -30.34 20.81 1.21
CA ILE A 409 -29.53 21.30 2.33
C ILE A 409 -28.67 22.47 1.85
N ILE A 410 -28.76 23.61 2.51
CA ILE A 410 -28.06 24.84 2.13
C ILE A 410 -27.06 25.20 3.23
N ASN A 411 -25.76 25.18 2.92
CA ASN A 411 -24.74 25.81 3.76
C ASN A 411 -24.76 27.32 3.47
N MET A 412 -25.23 28.12 4.42
CA MET A 412 -25.45 29.56 4.24
C MET A 412 -25.36 30.34 5.54
N GLN A 413 -25.04 31.63 5.40
CA GLN A 413 -25.13 32.62 6.48
C GLN A 413 -26.46 33.37 6.35
N ILE A 414 -27.26 33.41 7.42
CA ILE A 414 -28.55 34.11 7.48
C ILE A 414 -28.53 35.23 8.52
N ILE A 415 -29.28 36.31 8.27
CA ILE A 415 -29.40 37.48 9.17
C ILE A 415 -30.89 37.84 9.38
N PRO A 416 -31.31 38.25 10.59
CA PRO A 416 -32.67 38.73 10.82
C PRO A 416 -32.87 40.14 10.24
N GLN A 417 -33.82 40.32 9.32
CA GLN A 417 -34.16 41.66 8.80
C GLN A 417 -35.14 42.42 9.70
N ASN A 418 -36.18 41.71 10.17
CA ASN A 418 -37.34 42.27 10.86
C ASN A 418 -37.88 41.24 11.86
N LYS A 419 -38.97 41.57 12.58
CA LYS A 419 -39.59 40.65 13.55
C LYS A 419 -40.10 39.37 12.88
N GLY A 420 -39.29 38.31 12.93
CA GLY A 420 -39.63 36.98 12.43
C GLY A 420 -39.05 36.64 11.05
N GLN A 421 -38.59 37.64 10.28
CA GLN A 421 -38.12 37.45 8.91
C GLN A 421 -36.60 37.42 8.83
N TRP A 422 -36.07 36.49 8.04
CA TRP A 422 -34.64 36.24 7.84
C TRP A 422 -34.28 36.37 6.36
N ARG A 423 -33.01 36.62 6.05
CA ARG A 423 -32.49 36.62 4.67
C ARG A 423 -31.12 35.97 4.65
N ALA A 424 -30.85 35.13 3.66
CA ALA A 424 -29.50 34.70 3.36
C ALA A 424 -28.63 35.90 2.94
N VAL A 425 -27.40 35.97 3.46
CA VAL A 425 -26.39 36.97 3.07
C VAL A 425 -25.25 36.38 2.26
N TRP A 426 -25.01 35.07 2.45
CA TRP A 426 -24.04 34.29 1.69
C TRP A 426 -24.48 32.83 1.62
N VAL A 427 -24.17 32.15 0.52
CA VAL A 427 -24.41 30.71 0.32
C VAL A 427 -23.09 30.08 -0.10
N GLU A 428 -22.56 29.17 0.71
CA GLU A 428 -21.33 28.47 0.35
C GLU A 428 -21.63 27.36 -0.67
N CYS A 429 -22.64 26.53 -0.38
CA CYS A 429 -23.12 25.51 -1.31
C CYS A 429 -24.56 25.05 -1.01
N VAL A 430 -25.30 24.73 -2.06
CA VAL A 430 -26.54 23.94 -2.03
C VAL A 430 -26.21 22.47 -2.33
N PHE A 431 -26.71 21.57 -1.49
CA PHE A 431 -26.53 20.12 -1.56
C PHE A 431 -27.87 19.40 -1.76
N ALA A 432 -27.81 18.18 -2.30
CA ALA A 432 -29.00 17.36 -2.55
C ALA A 432 -29.56 16.76 -1.23
N PRO A 433 -30.85 16.35 -1.19
CA PRO A 433 -31.46 15.84 0.05
C PRO A 433 -30.74 14.64 0.70
N ARG A 434 -30.07 13.80 -0.09
CA ARG A 434 -29.26 12.68 0.43
C ARG A 434 -27.98 13.13 1.13
N SER A 435 -27.45 14.32 0.85
CA SER A 435 -26.23 14.86 1.50
C SER A 435 -26.39 14.97 3.02
N LYS A 436 -27.63 15.07 3.52
CA LYS A 436 -27.98 15.06 4.94
C LYS A 436 -27.44 13.84 5.72
N TYR A 437 -27.20 12.69 5.07
CA TYR A 437 -26.63 11.52 5.75
C TYR A 437 -25.15 11.68 6.14
N TYR A 438 -24.42 12.57 5.46
CA TYR A 438 -22.98 12.80 5.62
C TYR A 438 -22.66 14.12 6.34
N LEU A 439 -23.68 14.95 6.57
CA LEU A 439 -23.53 16.28 7.18
C LEU A 439 -23.95 16.35 8.66
N VAL A 440 -24.59 15.33 9.25
CA VAL A 440 -25.29 15.40 10.56
C VAL A 440 -24.50 14.77 11.71
#